data_AF-A0A433C1N5-F1
#
_entry.id   AF-A0A433C1N5-F1
#
_cell.length_a   1.000
_cell.length_b   1.000
_cell.length_c   1.000
_cell.angle_alpha   90.00
_cell.angle_beta   90.00
_cell.angle_gamma   90.00
#
_symmetry.space_group_name_H-M   'P 1'
#
loop_
_entity.id
_entity.type
_entity.pdbx_description
1 polymer ?
#
loop_
_entity_poly.entity_id
_entity_poly.type
_entity_poly.pdbx_seq_one_letter_code
_entity_poly.pdbx_strand_id
1 'polypeptide(L)'
;MPSSLPPQRPRLSVCMIVRDEAVNLPGALKSVRDVAHELIVVDTGSTDDSPAIAQHLGAQVLHFAWCDDFARARNVALEAATGDWVLCLDADQQLDPACVPALQRALQRQDALAQRVTIQLLTAADDDLANPLRDGRALAVLQSFPQLRLFRRDPRIRFQGRVHEDVADSLLAIGSSDWPESGVRLCDHGYVQAAERERKRARNLALLQRVHDEAPDALYPAYKLAISLPAHQQAEQAALLESTLGRVLQMPASEQSTLPFLPTLLARTVDAWVQQGRLLKAAQVCRRLLELHGPVFDFTAGCALARAGEWAPARHSLLRYLAAPAQAHHAAWQADPQASPAQACWWLAWMARQQGELEQAQVHVQEGLHSATPLQRAALEAEGVEILLARGEWVAAAQAIGAMQADSQAPALALSERLRVSARLAELTGDLPTALSLAQSACLAGHDAPAALLAMLEIQAGQVDEARLQHHHQSLAGQFFDTLALKWLMARELGLPWPLDLPPATQALIAPPVSVD
;
A
#
# COMPACT_ATOMS: atom_id res chain seq x y z
N MET A 1 -23.17 -25.91 51.27
CA MET A 1 -22.12 -25.13 50.60
C MET A 1 -21.85 -25.78 49.25
N PRO A 2 -22.29 -25.20 48.12
CA PRO A 2 -21.83 -25.70 46.83
C PRO A 2 -20.35 -25.34 46.69
N SER A 3 -19.51 -26.37 46.63
CA SER A 3 -18.12 -26.29 46.23
C SER A 3 -18.06 -25.68 44.83
N SER A 4 -17.64 -24.42 44.73
CA SER A 4 -17.35 -23.80 43.44
C SER A 4 -16.12 -24.50 42.86
N LEU A 5 -16.34 -25.34 41.85
CA LEU A 5 -15.25 -25.83 40.99
C LEU A 5 -14.42 -24.62 40.54
N PRO A 6 -13.07 -24.71 40.52
CA PRO A 6 -12.24 -23.64 39.99
C PRO A 6 -12.70 -23.33 38.55
N PRO A 7 -12.69 -22.06 38.11
CA PRO A 7 -13.10 -21.70 36.76
C PRO A 7 -12.26 -22.52 35.77
N GLN A 8 -12.92 -23.37 34.98
CA GLN A 8 -12.24 -24.17 33.96
C GLN A 8 -11.58 -23.21 32.97
N ARG A 9 -10.28 -23.39 32.74
CA ARG A 9 -9.57 -22.65 31.70
C ARG A 9 -10.21 -23.01 30.35
N PRO A 10 -10.63 -22.02 29.53
CA PRO A 10 -11.18 -22.28 28.21
C PRO A 10 -10.18 -23.09 27.37
N ARG A 11 -10.68 -24.12 26.69
CA ARG A 11 -9.89 -25.03 25.85
C ARG A 11 -9.69 -24.42 24.47
N LEU A 12 -8.47 -24.47 23.96
CA LEU A 12 -8.10 -23.94 22.66
C LEU A 12 -7.83 -25.07 21.66
N SER A 13 -8.61 -25.15 20.59
CA SER A 13 -8.27 -25.94 19.41
C SER A 13 -7.36 -25.11 18.51
N VAL A 14 -6.21 -25.64 18.13
CA VAL A 14 -5.41 -25.02 17.06
C VAL A 14 -5.67 -25.78 15.76
N CYS A 15 -6.19 -25.08 14.77
CA CYS A 15 -6.56 -25.61 13.47
C CYS A 15 -5.60 -25.11 12.39
N MET A 16 -5.15 -26.02 11.53
CA MET A 16 -4.19 -25.72 10.47
C MET A 16 -4.56 -26.49 9.19
N ILE A 17 -4.29 -25.88 8.05
CA ILE A 17 -4.24 -26.59 6.76
C ILE A 17 -2.79 -26.68 6.31
N VAL A 18 -2.40 -27.78 5.68
CA VAL A 18 -1.00 -28.02 5.29
C VAL A 18 -0.90 -28.62 3.89
N ARG A 19 0.18 -28.28 3.19
CA ARG A 19 0.64 -28.95 1.96
C ARG A 19 2.12 -28.73 1.75
N ASP A 20 2.91 -29.79 1.82
CA ASP A 20 4.35 -29.77 1.55
C ASP A 20 5.13 -28.75 2.43
N GLU A 21 4.92 -28.79 3.75
CA GLU A 21 5.48 -27.86 4.75
C GLU A 21 6.34 -28.58 5.81
N ALA A 22 6.97 -29.71 5.47
CA ALA A 22 7.76 -30.51 6.41
C ALA A 22 8.87 -29.70 7.13
N VAL A 23 9.35 -28.62 6.49
CA VAL A 23 10.36 -27.70 7.03
C VAL A 23 9.80 -26.77 8.11
N ASN A 24 8.63 -26.16 7.87
CA ASN A 24 8.07 -25.11 8.74
C ASN A 24 7.19 -25.68 9.85
N LEU A 25 6.47 -26.76 9.56
CA LEU A 25 5.47 -27.38 10.43
C LEU A 25 5.97 -27.71 11.84
N PRO A 26 7.21 -28.20 12.07
CA PRO A 26 7.71 -28.43 13.42
C PRO A 26 7.77 -27.16 14.28
N GLY A 27 8.15 -26.02 13.70
CA GLY A 27 8.21 -24.74 14.41
C GLY A 27 6.82 -24.26 14.80
N ALA A 28 5.89 -24.31 13.85
CA ALA A 28 4.50 -23.92 14.06
C ALA A 28 3.84 -24.72 15.20
N LEU A 29 3.87 -26.06 15.12
CA LEU A 29 3.22 -26.92 16.13
C LEU A 29 3.89 -26.82 17.51
N LYS A 30 5.22 -26.68 17.58
CA LYS A 30 5.92 -26.48 18.85
C LYS A 30 5.55 -25.15 19.51
N SER A 31 5.37 -24.09 18.73
CA SER A 31 5.06 -22.75 19.26
C SER A 31 3.73 -22.67 20.03
N VAL A 32 2.78 -23.54 19.70
CA VAL A 32 1.45 -23.58 20.32
C VAL A 32 1.24 -24.75 21.28
N ARG A 33 2.21 -25.65 21.40
CA ARG A 33 2.07 -26.92 22.14
C ARG A 33 1.61 -26.74 23.58
N ASP A 34 2.15 -25.72 24.26
CA ASP A 34 1.88 -25.50 25.68
C ASP A 34 0.55 -24.75 25.95
N VAL A 35 -0.09 -24.24 24.90
CA VAL A 35 -1.36 -23.50 24.99
C VAL A 35 -2.53 -24.21 24.33
N ALA A 36 -2.28 -25.16 23.43
CA ALA A 36 -3.30 -25.92 22.73
C ALA A 36 -3.87 -27.04 23.61
N HIS A 37 -5.20 -27.14 23.65
CA HIS A 37 -5.89 -28.33 24.16
C HIS A 37 -5.78 -29.49 23.16
N GLU A 38 -5.87 -29.18 21.87
CA GLU A 38 -5.75 -30.11 20.77
C GLU A 38 -5.15 -29.41 19.53
N LEU A 39 -4.51 -30.20 18.68
CA LEU A 39 -3.92 -29.77 17.42
C LEU A 39 -4.62 -30.52 16.28
N ILE A 40 -5.23 -29.80 15.34
CA ILE A 40 -5.93 -30.36 14.18
C ILE A 40 -5.25 -29.87 12.92
N VAL A 41 -4.71 -30.80 12.13
CA VAL A 41 -4.02 -30.52 10.88
C VAL A 41 -4.78 -31.18 9.74
N VAL A 42 -5.23 -30.38 8.77
CA VAL A 42 -5.85 -30.87 7.54
C VAL A 42 -4.81 -30.86 6.43
N ASP A 43 -4.31 -32.04 6.07
CA ASP A 43 -3.44 -32.24 4.93
C ASP A 43 -4.24 -32.16 3.62
N THR A 44 -3.82 -31.25 2.74
CA THR A 44 -4.50 -30.99 1.46
C THR A 44 -3.88 -31.73 0.27
N GLY A 45 -3.06 -32.76 0.54
CA GLY A 45 -2.38 -33.57 -0.46
C GLY A 45 -0.87 -33.32 -0.49
N SER A 46 -0.21 -33.36 0.67
CA SER A 46 1.24 -33.34 0.76
C SER A 46 1.86 -34.57 0.10
N THR A 47 3.02 -34.36 -0.49
CA THR A 47 3.89 -35.39 -1.09
C THR A 47 5.18 -35.60 -0.29
N ASP A 48 5.42 -34.76 0.72
CA ASP A 48 6.50 -34.87 1.69
C ASP A 48 6.04 -35.47 3.03
N ASP A 49 6.92 -35.47 4.03
CA ASP A 49 6.67 -36.04 5.35
C ASP A 49 5.78 -35.17 6.27
N SER A 50 5.14 -34.10 5.75
CA SER A 50 4.30 -33.20 6.57
C SER A 50 3.25 -33.93 7.42
N PRO A 51 2.47 -34.90 6.88
CA PRO A 51 1.46 -35.61 7.67
C PRO A 51 2.08 -36.43 8.80
N ALA A 52 3.21 -37.10 8.54
CA ALA A 52 3.91 -37.92 9.52
C ALA A 52 4.52 -37.06 10.65
N ILE A 53 5.09 -35.90 10.29
CA ILE A 53 5.62 -34.92 11.23
C ILE A 53 4.51 -34.38 12.15
N ALA A 54 3.36 -34.01 11.59
CA ALA A 54 2.21 -33.55 12.37
C ALA A 54 1.73 -34.60 13.39
N GLN A 55 1.58 -35.85 12.95
CA GLN A 55 1.20 -36.96 13.84
C GLN A 55 2.21 -37.17 14.96
N HIS A 56 3.51 -37.17 14.63
CA HIS A 56 4.58 -37.33 15.62
C HIS A 56 4.59 -36.22 16.68
N LEU A 57 4.18 -35.00 16.29
CA LEU A 57 4.07 -33.84 17.19
C LEU A 57 2.73 -33.77 17.93
N GLY A 58 1.89 -34.80 17.82
CA GLY A 58 0.65 -34.95 18.59
C GLY A 58 -0.58 -34.31 17.95
N ALA A 59 -0.53 -33.97 16.67
CA ALA A 59 -1.69 -33.48 15.95
C ALA A 59 -2.58 -34.61 15.44
N GLN A 60 -3.89 -34.38 15.49
CA GLN A 60 -4.85 -35.15 14.70
C GLN A 60 -4.73 -34.71 13.24
N VAL A 61 -4.33 -35.64 12.37
CA VAL A 61 -4.22 -35.38 10.93
C VAL A 61 -5.46 -35.88 10.21
N LEU A 62 -6.10 -34.98 9.48
CA LEU A 62 -7.21 -35.25 8.57
C LEU A 62 -6.72 -35.06 7.14
N HIS A 63 -7.27 -35.81 6.19
CA HIS A 63 -6.95 -35.64 4.77
C HIS A 63 -8.13 -35.03 4.03
N PHE A 64 -7.86 -34.03 3.20
CA PHE A 64 -8.84 -33.37 2.36
C PHE A 64 -8.27 -33.17 0.96
N ALA A 65 -8.95 -33.62 -0.09
CA ALA A 65 -8.48 -33.41 -1.44
C ALA A 65 -8.54 -31.91 -1.80
N TRP A 66 -7.40 -31.31 -2.17
CA TRP A 66 -7.35 -29.92 -2.62
C TRP A 66 -8.33 -29.68 -3.77
N CYS A 67 -9.22 -28.70 -3.57
CA CYS A 67 -10.28 -28.35 -4.52
C CYS A 67 -10.27 -26.87 -4.91
N ASP A 68 -9.08 -26.25 -4.90
CA ASP A 68 -8.89 -24.84 -5.24
C ASP A 68 -9.65 -23.88 -4.31
N ASP A 69 -9.87 -24.28 -3.05
CA ASP A 69 -10.64 -23.54 -2.06
C ASP A 69 -10.05 -23.73 -0.65
N PHE A 70 -9.40 -22.67 -0.14
CA PHE A 70 -8.82 -22.67 1.21
C PHE A 70 -9.89 -22.71 2.30
N ALA A 71 -11.02 -22.02 2.11
CA ALA A 71 -12.09 -21.99 3.09
C ALA A 71 -12.65 -23.40 3.35
N ARG A 72 -12.84 -24.21 2.31
CA ARG A 72 -13.32 -25.59 2.46
C ARG A 72 -12.36 -26.43 3.28
N ALA A 73 -11.06 -26.35 3.03
CA ALA A 73 -10.05 -27.07 3.81
C ALA A 73 -10.03 -26.62 5.29
N ARG A 74 -10.14 -25.31 5.56
CA ARG A 74 -10.22 -24.80 6.93
C ARG A 74 -11.49 -25.24 7.65
N ASN A 75 -12.62 -25.24 6.95
CA ASN A 75 -13.90 -25.63 7.54
C ASN A 75 -13.90 -27.11 7.96
N VAL A 76 -13.17 -28.00 7.27
CA VAL A 76 -12.93 -29.38 7.73
C VAL A 76 -12.22 -29.41 9.09
N ALA A 77 -11.22 -28.55 9.29
CA ALA A 77 -10.54 -28.44 10.60
C ALA A 77 -11.52 -27.95 11.69
N LEU A 78 -12.36 -26.96 11.37
CA LEU A 78 -13.36 -26.43 12.31
C LEU A 78 -14.42 -27.47 12.71
N GLU A 79 -14.77 -28.39 11.83
CA GLU A 79 -15.73 -29.46 12.12
C GLU A 79 -15.18 -30.47 13.13
N ALA A 80 -13.87 -30.72 13.13
CA ALA A 80 -13.21 -31.61 14.07
C ALA A 80 -12.90 -30.95 15.43
N ALA A 81 -12.91 -29.62 15.52
CA ALA A 81 -12.58 -28.88 16.74
C ALA A 81 -13.59 -29.10 17.89
N THR A 82 -13.05 -29.42 19.07
CA THR A 82 -13.77 -29.72 20.32
C THR A 82 -13.53 -28.69 21.44
N GLY A 83 -12.57 -27.78 21.27
CA GLY A 83 -12.28 -26.68 22.17
C GLY A 83 -13.36 -25.61 22.20
N ASP A 84 -13.29 -24.73 23.21
CA ASP A 84 -14.24 -23.62 23.39
C ASP A 84 -13.88 -22.44 22.46
N TRP A 85 -12.60 -22.35 22.11
CA TRP A 85 -12.03 -21.40 21.16
C TRP A 85 -11.24 -22.14 20.08
N VAL A 86 -11.16 -21.52 18.91
CA VAL A 86 -10.32 -21.94 17.79
C VAL A 86 -9.30 -20.85 17.49
N LEU A 87 -8.03 -21.24 17.37
CA LEU A 87 -6.98 -20.45 16.73
C LEU A 87 -6.63 -21.10 15.40
N CYS A 88 -6.88 -20.39 14.30
CA CYS A 88 -6.42 -20.82 12.98
C CYS A 88 -4.99 -20.36 12.75
N LEU A 89 -4.07 -21.30 12.53
CA LEU A 89 -2.63 -21.06 12.36
C LEU A 89 -2.19 -21.64 11.01
N ASP A 90 -1.34 -20.92 10.28
CA ASP A 90 -0.72 -21.45 9.06
C ASP A 90 0.60 -22.17 9.38
N ALA A 91 1.01 -23.13 8.54
CA ALA A 91 2.17 -23.99 8.80
C ALA A 91 3.52 -23.23 8.81
N ASP A 92 3.55 -22.04 8.20
CA ASP A 92 4.67 -21.10 8.17
C ASP A 92 4.58 -20.02 9.25
N GLN A 93 3.61 -20.11 10.17
CA GLN A 93 3.44 -19.17 11.28
C GLN A 93 3.81 -19.78 12.63
N GLN A 94 4.37 -18.96 13.51
CA GLN A 94 4.69 -19.32 14.90
C GLN A 94 4.06 -18.32 15.87
N LEU A 95 3.53 -18.82 16.99
CA LEU A 95 3.05 -17.96 18.07
C LEU A 95 4.23 -17.21 18.70
N ASP A 96 4.15 -15.87 18.78
CA ASP A 96 5.12 -15.08 19.54
C ASP A 96 5.05 -15.49 21.02
N PRO A 97 6.13 -16.06 21.61
CA PRO A 97 6.09 -16.52 23.00
C PRO A 97 5.76 -15.40 23.99
N ALA A 98 6.08 -14.14 23.67
CA ALA A 98 5.76 -12.99 24.51
C ALA A 98 4.25 -12.67 24.57
N CYS A 99 3.45 -13.20 23.64
CA CYS A 99 2.00 -12.94 23.59
C CYS A 99 1.15 -14.02 24.27
N VAL A 100 1.74 -15.08 24.84
CA VAL A 100 1.00 -16.13 25.57
C VAL A 100 0.10 -15.56 26.69
N PRO A 101 0.52 -14.58 27.51
CA PRO A 101 -0.37 -13.95 28.49
C PRO A 101 -1.53 -13.16 27.85
N ALA A 102 -1.33 -12.61 26.65
CA ALA A 102 -2.39 -11.94 25.90
C ALA A 102 -3.40 -12.97 25.36
N LEU A 103 -2.92 -14.08 24.80
CA LEU A 103 -3.77 -15.21 24.39
C LEU A 103 -4.62 -15.71 25.56
N GLN A 104 -4.01 -15.96 26.72
CA GLN A 104 -4.75 -16.41 27.91
C GLN A 104 -5.85 -15.43 28.33
N ARG A 105 -5.60 -14.12 28.29
CA ARG A 105 -6.64 -13.10 28.55
C ARG A 105 -7.72 -13.09 27.48
N ALA A 106 -7.35 -13.20 26.21
CA ALA A 106 -8.27 -13.26 25.08
C ALA A 106 -9.25 -14.44 25.23
N LEU A 107 -8.77 -15.63 25.63
CA LEU A 107 -9.60 -16.81 25.83
C LEU A 107 -10.64 -16.64 26.96
N GLN A 108 -10.37 -15.80 27.95
CA GLN A 108 -11.27 -15.54 29.09
C GLN A 108 -12.40 -14.55 28.76
N ARG A 109 -12.35 -13.88 27.60
CA ARG A 109 -13.39 -12.92 27.20
C ARG A 109 -14.74 -13.60 26.99
N GLN A 110 -15.78 -13.04 27.58
CA GLN A 110 -17.17 -13.51 27.43
C GLN A 110 -18.00 -12.62 26.50
N ASP A 111 -17.49 -11.44 26.18
CA ASP A 111 -18.14 -10.38 25.41
C ASP A 111 -17.80 -10.41 23.91
N ALA A 112 -16.97 -11.36 23.47
CA ALA A 112 -16.51 -11.45 22.09
C ALA A 112 -16.68 -12.88 21.54
N LEU A 113 -17.26 -12.98 20.33
CA LEU A 113 -17.28 -14.23 19.56
C LEU A 113 -16.01 -14.41 18.73
N ALA A 114 -15.36 -13.33 18.34
CA ALA A 114 -14.12 -13.34 17.58
C ALA A 114 -13.21 -12.18 17.98
N GLN A 115 -11.91 -12.37 17.77
CA GLN A 115 -10.88 -11.41 18.08
C GLN A 115 -9.86 -11.39 16.95
N ARG A 116 -9.32 -10.20 16.70
CA ARG A 116 -8.26 -10.00 15.72
C ARG A 116 -6.91 -10.43 16.30
N VAL A 117 -6.13 -11.12 15.49
CA VAL A 117 -4.77 -11.58 15.78
C VAL A 117 -3.84 -10.85 14.81
N THR A 118 -2.73 -10.33 15.32
CA THR A 118 -1.76 -9.63 14.49
C THR A 118 -0.84 -10.63 13.81
N ILE A 119 -0.81 -10.64 12.48
CA ILE A 119 0.18 -11.37 11.70
C ILE A 119 1.39 -10.45 11.52
N GLN A 120 2.59 -10.95 11.81
CA GLN A 120 3.86 -10.26 11.63
C GLN A 120 4.66 -10.94 10.54
N LEU A 121 4.76 -10.30 9.36
CA LEU A 121 5.61 -10.80 8.29
C LEU A 121 7.07 -10.61 8.68
N LEU A 122 7.84 -11.70 8.67
CA LEU A 122 9.27 -11.64 8.96
C LEU A 122 10.09 -11.52 7.67
N THR A 123 11.18 -10.77 7.77
CA THR A 123 12.22 -10.66 6.73
C THR A 123 13.59 -10.93 7.34
N ALA A 124 14.58 -11.23 6.49
CA ALA A 124 15.98 -11.29 6.90
C ALA A 124 16.45 -9.93 7.46
N ALA A 125 17.29 -9.97 8.49
CA ALA A 125 17.92 -8.83 9.13
C ALA A 125 19.44 -9.08 9.29
N ASP A 126 20.18 -8.05 9.70
CA ASP A 126 21.63 -8.14 9.91
C ASP A 126 22.00 -8.87 11.22
N ASP A 127 21.12 -8.78 12.22
CA ASP A 127 21.25 -9.45 13.51
C ASP A 127 19.90 -9.98 14.03
N ASP A 128 19.91 -10.67 15.17
CA ASP A 128 18.73 -11.27 15.79
C ASP A 128 18.04 -10.38 16.83
N LEU A 129 18.50 -9.13 17.05
CA LEU A 129 17.99 -8.25 18.10
C LEU A 129 16.52 -7.88 17.88
N ALA A 130 16.12 -7.76 16.62
CA ALA A 130 14.75 -7.44 16.22
C ALA A 130 13.86 -8.67 16.01
N ASN A 131 14.36 -9.88 16.28
CA ASN A 131 13.62 -11.13 16.03
C ASN A 131 12.60 -11.38 17.14
N PRO A 132 11.28 -11.35 16.84
CA PRO A 132 10.25 -11.58 17.86
C PRO A 132 10.26 -12.99 18.44
N LEU A 133 10.77 -14.00 17.72
CA LEU A 133 10.80 -15.39 18.17
C LEU A 133 11.96 -15.71 19.11
N ARG A 134 13.00 -14.87 19.14
CA ARG A 134 14.19 -15.02 20.00
C ARG A 134 14.86 -16.39 19.88
N ASP A 135 14.92 -16.90 18.65
CA ASP A 135 15.47 -18.23 18.33
C ASP A 135 16.87 -18.19 17.69
N GLY A 136 17.53 -17.03 17.78
CA GLY A 136 18.90 -16.82 17.28
C GLY A 136 18.99 -16.57 15.77
N ARG A 137 17.86 -16.53 15.04
CA ARG A 137 17.85 -16.18 13.61
C ARG A 137 17.87 -14.66 13.42
N ALA A 138 18.64 -14.18 12.45
CA ALA A 138 18.68 -12.76 12.09
C ALA A 138 17.43 -12.37 11.28
N LEU A 139 16.34 -12.05 12.00
CA LEU A 139 15.03 -11.73 11.44
C LEU A 139 14.49 -10.44 12.06
N ALA A 140 13.71 -9.71 11.29
CA ALA A 140 12.98 -8.53 11.75
C ALA A 140 11.54 -8.54 11.23
N VAL A 141 10.66 -7.79 11.90
CA VAL A 141 9.28 -7.57 11.43
C VAL A 141 9.31 -6.60 10.26
N LEU A 142 8.91 -7.07 9.09
CA LEU A 142 8.73 -6.25 7.89
C LEU A 142 7.43 -5.45 7.96
N GLN A 143 6.34 -6.12 8.32
CA GLN A 143 5.00 -5.55 8.35
C GLN A 143 4.13 -6.30 9.36
N SER A 144 3.12 -5.62 9.91
CA SER A 144 2.09 -6.23 10.75
C SER A 144 0.69 -5.87 10.25
N PHE A 145 -0.24 -6.83 10.28
CA PHE A 145 -1.65 -6.59 9.96
C PHE A 145 -2.59 -7.52 10.76
N PRO A 146 -3.80 -7.08 11.11
CA PRO A 146 -4.74 -7.90 11.86
C PRO A 146 -5.50 -8.89 10.96
N GLN A 147 -5.82 -10.06 11.48
CA GLN A 147 -6.71 -11.05 10.86
C GLN A 147 -7.65 -11.70 11.89
N LEU A 148 -8.85 -12.10 11.48
CA LEU A 148 -9.80 -12.87 12.30
C LEU A 148 -9.39 -14.34 12.37
N ARG A 149 -8.44 -14.66 13.26
CA ARG A 149 -7.92 -16.02 13.46
C ARG A 149 -8.27 -16.65 14.80
N LEU A 150 -8.80 -15.88 15.76
CA LEU A 150 -9.19 -16.37 17.07
C LEU A 150 -10.69 -16.16 17.30
N PHE A 151 -11.46 -17.24 17.41
CA PHE A 151 -12.92 -17.16 17.56
C PHE A 151 -13.49 -18.32 18.35
N ARG A 152 -14.69 -18.14 18.90
CA ARG A 152 -15.43 -19.17 19.63
C ARG A 152 -15.76 -20.32 18.69
N ARG A 153 -15.71 -21.54 19.20
CA ARG A 153 -16.19 -22.70 18.45
C ARG A 153 -17.71 -22.61 18.34
N ASP A 154 -18.20 -22.25 17.17
CA ASP A 154 -19.62 -22.21 16.82
C ASP A 154 -19.79 -22.74 15.38
N PRO A 155 -20.69 -23.72 15.13
CA PRO A 155 -20.88 -24.30 13.80
C PRO A 155 -21.36 -23.30 12.74
N ARG A 156 -21.83 -22.12 13.14
CA ARG A 156 -22.23 -21.03 12.25
C ARG A 156 -21.05 -20.16 11.80
N ILE A 157 -19.93 -20.16 12.54
CA ILE A 157 -18.72 -19.42 12.16
C ILE A 157 -17.93 -20.28 11.17
N ARG A 158 -17.83 -19.81 9.92
CA ARG A 158 -17.27 -20.56 8.79
C ARG A 158 -16.40 -19.66 7.92
N PHE A 159 -15.30 -20.21 7.44
CA PHE A 159 -14.50 -19.53 6.42
C PHE A 159 -15.29 -19.42 5.12
N GLN A 160 -15.18 -18.26 4.48
CA GLN A 160 -15.73 -17.98 3.16
C GLN A 160 -14.64 -17.37 2.26
N GLY A 161 -14.74 -17.62 0.95
CA GLY A 161 -13.76 -17.22 -0.06
C GLY A 161 -12.76 -18.33 -0.39
N ARG A 162 -12.44 -18.50 -1.69
CA ARG A 162 -11.49 -19.54 -2.12
C ARG A 162 -10.04 -19.20 -1.77
N VAL A 163 -9.73 -17.91 -1.69
CA VAL A 163 -8.43 -17.31 -1.41
C VAL A 163 -8.65 -16.01 -0.65
N HIS A 164 -7.73 -15.68 0.26
CA HIS A 164 -7.93 -14.61 1.25
C HIS A 164 -9.19 -14.86 2.09
N GLU A 165 -9.40 -16.12 2.44
CA GLU A 165 -10.53 -16.61 3.19
C GLU A 165 -10.53 -16.09 4.63
N ASP A 166 -11.70 -15.66 5.11
CA ASP A 166 -11.92 -15.27 6.49
C ASP A 166 -13.30 -15.68 7.00
N VAL A 167 -13.58 -15.38 8.27
CA VAL A 167 -14.83 -15.71 8.95
C VAL A 167 -15.77 -14.50 9.14
N ALA A 168 -15.41 -13.32 8.62
CA ALA A 168 -16.10 -12.05 8.89
C ALA A 168 -17.58 -12.13 8.49
N ASP A 169 -17.88 -12.60 7.27
CA ASP A 169 -19.24 -12.69 6.75
C ASP A 169 -20.12 -13.62 7.61
N SER A 170 -19.56 -14.74 8.07
CA SER A 170 -20.28 -15.67 8.94
C SER A 170 -20.54 -15.10 10.34
N LEU A 171 -19.62 -14.28 10.86
CA LEU A 171 -19.78 -13.58 12.13
C LEU A 171 -20.83 -12.48 12.03
N LEU A 172 -20.80 -11.68 10.97
CA LEU A 172 -21.80 -10.66 10.69
C LEU A 172 -23.21 -11.27 10.57
N ALA A 173 -23.33 -12.42 9.89
CA ALA A 173 -24.59 -13.13 9.73
C ALA A 173 -25.23 -13.58 11.06
N ILE A 174 -24.43 -13.77 12.11
CA ILE A 174 -24.92 -14.11 13.46
C ILE A 174 -24.94 -12.92 14.42
N GLY A 175 -24.78 -11.70 13.89
CA GLY A 175 -24.88 -10.45 14.65
C GLY A 175 -23.60 -10.04 15.38
N SER A 176 -22.44 -10.61 15.05
CA SER A 176 -21.15 -10.21 15.61
C SER A 176 -20.44 -9.24 14.66
N SER A 177 -20.43 -7.96 15.04
CA SER A 177 -19.81 -6.88 14.27
C SER A 177 -18.67 -6.16 14.99
N ASP A 178 -18.39 -6.51 16.25
CA ASP A 178 -17.27 -5.98 17.02
C ASP A 178 -16.26 -7.10 17.33
N TRP A 179 -15.03 -6.91 16.83
CA TRP A 179 -13.94 -7.89 16.92
C TRP A 179 -12.69 -7.21 17.49
N PRO A 180 -12.53 -7.19 18.82
CA PRO A 180 -11.42 -6.50 19.47
C PRO A 180 -10.08 -7.17 19.14
N GLU A 181 -9.00 -6.39 19.25
CA GLU A 181 -7.64 -6.94 19.18
C GLU A 181 -7.39 -7.87 20.38
N SER A 182 -6.89 -9.06 20.10
CA SER A 182 -6.54 -10.06 21.13
C SER A 182 -5.21 -9.77 21.82
N GLY A 183 -4.33 -8.98 21.17
CA GLY A 183 -2.93 -8.83 21.55
C GLY A 183 -2.05 -10.03 21.21
N VAL A 184 -2.60 -11.07 20.57
CA VAL A 184 -1.87 -12.23 20.05
C VAL A 184 -1.13 -11.84 18.78
N ARG A 185 0.09 -12.34 18.64
CA ARG A 185 0.94 -12.15 17.46
C ARG A 185 1.39 -13.49 16.90
N LEU A 186 1.27 -13.64 15.58
CA LEU A 186 1.77 -14.79 14.83
C LEU A 186 2.87 -14.31 13.88
N CYS A 187 4.06 -14.86 14.01
CA CYS A 187 5.22 -14.53 13.20
C CYS A 187 5.26 -15.43 11.97
N ASP A 188 5.20 -14.85 10.77
CA ASP A 188 5.07 -15.54 9.49
C ASP A 188 6.44 -15.62 8.77
N HIS A 189 6.86 -16.85 8.49
CA HIS A 189 8.10 -17.18 7.78
C HIS A 189 7.94 -17.37 6.27
N GLY A 190 6.71 -17.46 5.76
CA GLY A 190 6.42 -17.72 4.35
C GLY A 190 6.99 -16.65 3.42
N TYR A 191 7.39 -15.52 3.99
CA TYR A 191 8.03 -14.40 3.30
C TYR A 191 9.55 -14.33 3.44
N VAL A 192 10.24 -15.33 4.01
CA VAL A 192 11.71 -15.29 4.13
C VAL A 192 12.39 -15.70 2.81
N GLN A 193 11.88 -16.73 2.13
CA GLN A 193 12.47 -17.23 0.87
C GLN A 193 11.76 -16.68 -0.37
N ALA A 194 12.52 -16.08 -1.29
CA ALA A 194 11.96 -15.46 -2.50
C ALA A 194 11.20 -16.45 -3.41
N ALA A 195 11.75 -17.65 -3.61
CA ALA A 195 11.15 -18.66 -4.48
C ALA A 195 9.78 -19.14 -3.94
N GLU A 196 9.66 -19.31 -2.63
CA GLU A 196 8.42 -19.74 -2.00
C GLU A 196 7.33 -18.66 -2.08
N ARG A 197 7.70 -17.41 -1.84
CA ARG A 197 6.81 -16.25 -2.04
C ARG A 197 6.25 -16.21 -3.46
N GLU A 198 7.11 -16.40 -4.46
CA GLU A 198 6.70 -16.36 -5.86
C GLU A 198 5.74 -17.50 -6.20
N ARG A 199 6.03 -18.73 -5.74
CA ARG A 199 5.13 -19.89 -5.87
C ARG A 199 3.76 -19.61 -5.25
N LYS A 200 3.72 -19.09 -4.01
CA LYS A 200 2.49 -18.75 -3.28
C LYS A 200 1.70 -17.65 -4.01
N ARG A 201 2.38 -16.62 -4.51
CA ARG A 201 1.78 -15.53 -5.31
C ARG A 201 1.17 -16.04 -6.62
N ALA A 202 1.91 -16.83 -7.39
CA ALA A 202 1.44 -17.38 -8.66
C ALA A 202 0.19 -18.26 -8.47
N ARG A 203 0.19 -19.15 -7.47
CA ARG A 203 -0.98 -19.96 -7.12
C ARG A 203 -2.18 -19.10 -6.73
N ASN A 204 -1.99 -18.13 -5.83
CA ASN A 204 -3.08 -17.28 -5.35
C ASN A 204 -3.65 -16.41 -6.49
N LEU A 205 -2.79 -15.91 -7.39
CA LEU A 205 -3.21 -15.16 -8.57
C LEU A 205 -4.06 -16.02 -9.51
N ALA A 206 -3.67 -17.28 -9.77
CA ALA A 206 -4.47 -18.20 -10.58
C ALA A 206 -5.84 -18.49 -9.96
N LEU A 207 -5.92 -18.60 -8.64
CA LEU A 207 -7.20 -18.76 -7.93
C LEU A 207 -8.07 -17.51 -8.03
N LEU A 208 -7.49 -16.32 -7.84
CA LEU A 208 -8.20 -15.05 -7.99
C LEU A 208 -8.75 -14.88 -9.40
N GLN A 209 -7.96 -15.22 -10.42
CA GLN A 209 -8.40 -15.20 -11.81
C GLN A 209 -9.61 -16.10 -12.00
N ARG A 210 -9.55 -17.35 -11.51
CA ARG A 210 -10.65 -18.30 -11.65
C ARG A 210 -11.92 -17.84 -10.93
N VAL A 211 -11.79 -17.27 -9.73
CA VAL A 211 -12.94 -16.69 -8.99
C VAL A 211 -13.55 -15.53 -9.77
N HIS A 212 -12.72 -14.68 -10.38
CA HIS A 212 -13.20 -13.60 -11.22
C HIS A 212 -13.87 -14.12 -12.50
N ASP A 213 -13.32 -15.14 -13.16
CA ASP A 213 -13.90 -15.72 -14.38
C ASP A 213 -15.28 -16.36 -14.12
N GLU A 214 -15.47 -16.99 -12.95
CA GLU A 214 -16.75 -17.59 -12.54
C GLU A 214 -17.80 -16.55 -12.13
N ALA A 215 -17.36 -15.40 -11.63
CA ALA A 215 -18.22 -14.30 -11.18
C ALA A 215 -17.62 -12.95 -11.63
N PRO A 216 -17.67 -12.63 -12.94
CA PRO A 216 -17.03 -11.42 -13.48
C PRO A 216 -17.65 -10.14 -12.90
N ASP A 217 -18.90 -10.25 -12.46
CA ASP A 217 -19.65 -9.19 -11.82
C ASP A 217 -19.39 -9.08 -10.29
N ALA A 218 -18.59 -9.92 -9.67
CA ALA A 218 -18.30 -9.76 -8.24
C ALA A 218 -17.24 -8.65 -8.02
N LEU A 219 -17.61 -7.59 -7.28
CA LEU A 219 -16.73 -6.43 -7.06
C LEU A 219 -15.46 -6.78 -6.28
N TYR A 220 -15.59 -7.54 -5.20
CA TYR A 220 -14.47 -7.86 -4.31
C TYR A 220 -13.42 -8.77 -4.99
N PRO A 221 -13.79 -9.87 -5.69
CA PRO A 221 -12.85 -10.64 -6.49
C PRO A 221 -12.13 -9.82 -7.56
N ALA A 222 -12.86 -8.97 -8.30
CA ALA A 222 -12.26 -8.10 -9.32
C ALA A 222 -11.23 -7.14 -8.71
N TYR A 223 -11.57 -6.47 -7.61
CA TYR A 223 -10.63 -5.63 -6.85
C TYR A 223 -9.40 -6.41 -6.37
N LYS A 224 -9.59 -7.60 -5.79
CA LYS A 224 -8.50 -8.41 -5.25
C LYS A 224 -7.56 -8.94 -6.32
N LEU A 225 -8.11 -9.38 -7.44
CA LEU A 225 -7.33 -9.72 -8.62
C LEU A 225 -6.51 -8.51 -9.07
N ALA A 226 -7.14 -7.35 -9.23
CA ALA A 226 -6.48 -6.14 -9.72
C ALA A 226 -5.26 -5.74 -8.87
N ILE A 227 -5.38 -5.76 -7.54
CA ILE A 227 -4.26 -5.40 -6.65
C ILE A 227 -3.20 -6.50 -6.52
N SER A 228 -3.46 -7.70 -7.04
CA SER A 228 -2.54 -8.85 -7.00
C SER A 228 -1.82 -9.07 -8.33
N LEU A 229 -2.22 -8.37 -9.40
CA LEU A 229 -1.56 -8.45 -10.70
C LEU A 229 -0.11 -7.93 -10.62
N PRO A 230 0.83 -8.59 -11.32
CA PRO A 230 2.23 -8.18 -11.33
C PRO A 230 2.44 -6.89 -12.13
N ALA A 231 3.54 -6.18 -11.86
CA ALA A 231 3.84 -4.89 -12.48
C ALA A 231 3.87 -4.92 -14.03
N HIS A 232 4.25 -6.05 -14.65
CA HIS A 232 4.26 -6.18 -16.12
C HIS A 232 2.84 -6.27 -16.74
N GLN A 233 1.79 -6.41 -15.92
CA GLN A 233 0.38 -6.44 -16.34
C GLN A 233 -0.36 -5.15 -15.93
N GLN A 234 0.35 -4.02 -15.88
CA GLN A 234 -0.20 -2.72 -15.46
C GLN A 234 -1.43 -2.28 -16.27
N ALA A 235 -1.50 -2.61 -17.56
CA ALA A 235 -2.65 -2.26 -18.41
C ALA A 235 -3.92 -3.02 -18.01
N GLU A 236 -3.80 -4.32 -17.75
CA GLU A 236 -4.90 -5.16 -17.28
C GLU A 236 -5.35 -4.75 -15.88
N GLN A 237 -4.39 -4.48 -15.00
CA GLN A 237 -4.65 -3.94 -13.67
C GLN A 237 -5.46 -2.64 -13.74
N ALA A 238 -5.04 -1.68 -14.57
CA ALA A 238 -5.74 -0.40 -14.71
C ALA A 238 -7.17 -0.59 -15.23
N ALA A 239 -7.38 -1.48 -16.21
CA ALA A 239 -8.71 -1.77 -16.76
C ALA A 239 -9.64 -2.42 -15.71
N LEU A 240 -9.12 -3.35 -14.91
CA LEU A 240 -9.90 -4.03 -13.87
C LEU A 240 -10.24 -3.09 -12.71
N LEU A 241 -9.30 -2.24 -12.28
CA LEU A 241 -9.56 -1.18 -11.29
C LEU A 241 -10.63 -0.20 -11.78
N GLU A 242 -10.49 0.30 -13.01
CA GLU A 242 -11.42 1.26 -13.61
C GLU A 242 -12.83 0.68 -13.76
N SER A 243 -12.96 -0.53 -14.29
CA SER A 243 -14.27 -1.19 -14.43
C SER A 243 -14.92 -1.48 -13.07
N THR A 244 -14.15 -1.94 -12.09
CA THR A 244 -14.65 -2.19 -10.73
C THR A 244 -15.13 -0.90 -10.08
N LEU A 245 -14.33 0.17 -10.12
CA LEU A 245 -14.72 1.47 -9.58
C LEU A 245 -15.95 2.03 -10.30
N GLY A 246 -16.02 1.89 -11.62
CA GLY A 246 -17.18 2.30 -12.42
C GLY A 246 -18.49 1.66 -11.96
N ARG A 247 -18.44 0.37 -11.57
CA ARG A 247 -19.59 -0.36 -11.04
C ARG A 247 -19.95 0.07 -9.62
N VAL A 248 -18.96 0.29 -8.74
CA VAL A 248 -19.20 0.85 -7.41
C VAL A 248 -19.90 2.21 -7.51
N LEU A 249 -19.46 3.06 -8.44
CA LEU A 249 -20.04 4.38 -8.67
C LEU A 249 -21.49 4.35 -9.19
N GLN A 250 -22.01 3.20 -9.64
CA GLN A 250 -23.42 3.03 -10.03
C GLN A 250 -24.30 2.61 -8.85
N MET A 251 -23.71 2.16 -7.74
CA MET A 251 -24.43 1.75 -6.53
C MET A 251 -24.94 2.98 -5.75
N PRO A 252 -26.00 2.84 -4.93
CA PRO A 252 -26.40 3.88 -3.98
C PRO A 252 -25.26 4.26 -3.02
N ALA A 253 -25.18 5.54 -2.63
CA ALA A 253 -24.13 6.03 -1.74
C ALA A 253 -24.06 5.26 -0.41
N SER A 254 -25.22 4.88 0.14
CA SER A 254 -25.30 4.08 1.37
C SER A 254 -24.63 2.71 1.22
N GLU A 255 -24.71 2.07 0.06
CA GLU A 255 -24.05 0.78 -0.19
C GLU A 255 -22.55 0.97 -0.44
N GLN A 256 -22.16 2.01 -1.18
CA GLN A 256 -20.74 2.35 -1.39
C GLN A 256 -20.00 2.52 -0.05
N SER A 257 -20.62 3.21 0.92
CA SER A 257 -20.02 3.43 2.24
C SER A 257 -19.82 2.15 3.06
N THR A 258 -20.48 1.04 2.68
CA THR A 258 -20.29 -0.27 3.34
C THR A 258 -19.13 -1.06 2.77
N LEU A 259 -18.53 -0.64 1.64
CA LEU A 259 -17.44 -1.35 0.99
C LEU A 259 -16.08 -0.99 1.64
N PRO A 260 -15.48 -1.87 2.45
CA PRO A 260 -14.24 -1.55 3.17
C PRO A 260 -13.04 -1.34 2.24
N PHE A 261 -13.10 -1.87 1.02
CA PHE A 261 -12.02 -1.77 0.02
C PHE A 261 -12.11 -0.53 -0.88
N LEU A 262 -13.19 0.27 -0.79
CA LEU A 262 -13.40 1.43 -1.66
C LEU A 262 -12.26 2.47 -1.57
N PRO A 263 -11.73 2.84 -0.39
CA PRO A 263 -10.59 3.76 -0.31
C PRO A 263 -9.35 3.26 -1.08
N THR A 264 -8.98 1.98 -0.89
CA THR A 264 -7.85 1.38 -1.61
C THR A 264 -8.12 1.26 -3.11
N LEU A 265 -9.33 0.85 -3.49
CA LEU A 265 -9.74 0.79 -4.90
C LEU A 265 -9.59 2.16 -5.56
N LEU A 266 -10.04 3.23 -4.91
CA LEU A 266 -9.86 4.59 -5.42
C LEU A 266 -8.39 4.95 -5.55
N ALA A 267 -7.59 4.79 -4.49
CA ALA A 267 -6.18 5.16 -4.50
C ALA A 267 -5.40 4.47 -5.62
N ARG A 268 -5.63 3.17 -5.82
CA ARG A 268 -5.00 2.39 -6.89
C ARG A 268 -5.50 2.79 -8.28
N THR A 269 -6.79 3.10 -8.43
CA THR A 269 -7.35 3.57 -9.71
C THR A 269 -6.80 4.95 -10.08
N VAL A 270 -6.70 5.85 -9.11
CA VAL A 270 -6.12 7.20 -9.28
C VAL A 270 -4.66 7.10 -9.68
N ASP A 271 -3.86 6.29 -8.99
CA ASP A 271 -2.45 6.07 -9.34
C ASP A 271 -2.31 5.55 -10.78
N ALA A 272 -3.10 4.54 -11.17
CA ALA A 272 -3.11 4.01 -12.53
C ALA A 272 -3.46 5.08 -13.58
N TRP A 273 -4.46 5.92 -13.32
CA TRP A 273 -4.82 7.02 -14.23
C TRP A 273 -3.76 8.12 -14.29
N VAL A 274 -3.11 8.44 -13.16
CA VAL A 274 -2.00 9.40 -13.11
C VAL A 274 -0.81 8.91 -13.94
N GLN A 275 -0.45 7.62 -13.86
CA GLN A 275 0.60 7.04 -14.71
C GLN A 275 0.22 7.04 -16.21
N GLN A 276 -1.07 7.10 -16.54
CA GLN A 276 -1.57 7.25 -17.91
C GLN A 276 -1.75 8.73 -18.33
N GLY A 277 -1.39 9.69 -17.48
CA GLY A 277 -1.61 11.13 -17.73
C GLY A 277 -3.07 11.59 -17.68
N ARG A 278 -4.00 10.77 -17.17
CA ARG A 278 -5.45 11.04 -17.12
C ARG A 278 -5.84 11.84 -15.87
N LEU A 279 -5.18 12.98 -15.67
CA LEU A 279 -5.26 13.76 -14.43
C LEU A 279 -6.67 14.33 -14.16
N LEU A 280 -7.34 14.83 -15.20
CA LEU A 280 -8.70 15.39 -15.05
C LEU A 280 -9.70 14.31 -14.61
N LYS A 281 -9.60 13.11 -15.15
CA LYS A 281 -10.45 11.98 -14.79
C LYS A 281 -10.26 11.59 -13.31
N ALA A 282 -9.01 11.56 -12.85
CA ALA A 282 -8.69 11.30 -11.45
C ALA A 282 -9.28 12.38 -10.52
N ALA A 283 -9.17 13.66 -10.88
CA ALA A 283 -9.77 14.75 -10.12
C ALA A 283 -11.31 14.65 -10.02
N GLN A 284 -11.99 14.37 -11.14
CA GLN A 284 -13.45 14.27 -11.20
C GLN A 284 -14.00 13.16 -10.31
N VAL A 285 -13.41 11.96 -10.34
CA VAL A 285 -13.89 10.85 -9.50
C VAL A 285 -13.65 11.13 -8.01
N CYS A 286 -12.51 11.73 -7.69
CA CYS A 286 -12.15 12.06 -6.32
C CYS A 286 -13.11 13.09 -5.73
N ARG A 287 -13.48 14.13 -6.50
CA ARG A 287 -14.47 15.13 -6.06
C ARG A 287 -15.80 14.46 -5.69
N ARG A 288 -16.29 13.58 -6.56
CA ARG A 288 -17.55 12.86 -6.35
C ARG A 288 -17.53 12.01 -5.07
N LEU A 289 -16.44 11.31 -4.80
CA LEU A 289 -16.35 10.43 -3.62
C LEU A 289 -16.08 11.20 -2.32
N LEU A 290 -15.34 12.31 -2.41
CA LEU A 290 -15.04 13.17 -1.27
C LEU A 290 -16.31 13.74 -0.64
N GLU A 291 -17.25 14.19 -1.48
CA GLU A 291 -18.56 14.72 -1.06
C GLU A 291 -19.42 13.68 -0.33
N LEU A 292 -19.18 12.38 -0.56
CA LEU A 292 -20.02 11.30 -0.06
C LEU A 292 -19.46 10.61 1.19
N HIS A 293 -18.13 10.46 1.29
CA HIS A 293 -17.53 9.48 2.22
C HIS A 293 -16.53 10.06 3.24
N GLY A 294 -16.22 11.36 3.18
CA GLY A 294 -15.51 12.06 4.26
C GLY A 294 -13.97 11.88 4.27
N PRO A 295 -13.32 12.00 5.44
CA PRO A 295 -11.88 12.30 5.51
C PRO A 295 -10.89 11.22 5.04
N VAL A 296 -11.29 9.95 4.99
CA VAL A 296 -10.39 8.87 4.53
C VAL A 296 -9.97 9.05 3.07
N PHE A 297 -10.72 9.85 2.31
CA PHE A 297 -10.45 10.19 0.91
C PHE A 297 -9.67 11.50 0.75
N ASP A 298 -9.52 12.31 1.81
CA ASP A 298 -9.02 13.69 1.72
C ASP A 298 -7.61 13.78 1.13
N PHE A 299 -6.73 12.84 1.49
CA PHE A 299 -5.36 12.80 0.98
C PHE A 299 -5.34 12.48 -0.52
N THR A 300 -5.86 11.31 -0.92
CA THR A 300 -5.86 10.85 -2.31
C THR A 300 -6.60 11.84 -3.22
N ALA A 301 -7.74 12.37 -2.76
CA ALA A 301 -8.49 13.38 -3.50
C ALA A 301 -7.70 14.69 -3.64
N GLY A 302 -7.11 15.18 -2.55
CA GLY A 302 -6.28 16.38 -2.56
C GLY A 302 -5.12 16.29 -3.55
N CYS A 303 -4.40 15.17 -3.56
CA CYS A 303 -3.32 14.90 -4.50
C CYS A 303 -3.81 14.84 -5.96
N ALA A 304 -4.94 14.18 -6.23
CA ALA A 304 -5.49 14.09 -7.59
C ALA A 304 -5.95 15.46 -8.13
N LEU A 305 -6.61 16.26 -7.28
CA LEU A 305 -7.05 17.62 -7.60
C LEU A 305 -5.85 18.54 -7.86
N ALA A 306 -4.80 18.45 -7.02
CA ALA A 306 -3.57 19.22 -7.18
C ALA A 306 -2.90 18.93 -8.52
N ARG A 307 -2.80 17.66 -8.91
CA ARG A 307 -2.23 17.24 -10.20
C ARG A 307 -3.02 17.77 -11.40
N ALA A 308 -4.34 17.93 -11.27
CA ALA A 308 -5.19 18.53 -12.30
C ALA A 308 -5.16 20.07 -12.31
N GLY A 309 -4.42 20.70 -11.38
CA GLY A 309 -4.37 22.15 -11.22
C GLY A 309 -5.61 22.76 -10.56
N GLU A 310 -6.41 21.95 -9.85
CA GLU A 310 -7.58 22.42 -9.11
C GLU A 310 -7.20 22.84 -7.69
N TRP A 311 -6.52 23.97 -7.57
CA TRP A 311 -5.81 24.38 -6.35
C TRP A 311 -6.68 24.53 -5.09
N ALA A 312 -7.79 25.25 -5.20
CA ALA A 312 -8.65 25.55 -4.06
C ALA A 312 -9.26 24.29 -3.43
N PRO A 313 -9.91 23.37 -4.18
CA PRO A 313 -10.43 22.14 -3.59
C PRO A 313 -9.30 21.19 -3.14
N ALA A 314 -8.17 21.15 -3.84
CA ALA A 314 -7.00 20.37 -3.41
C ALA A 314 -6.47 20.83 -2.05
N ARG A 315 -6.25 22.14 -1.88
CA ARG A 315 -5.81 22.76 -0.62
C ARG A 315 -6.80 22.48 0.51
N HIS A 316 -8.09 22.66 0.26
CA HIS A 316 -9.13 22.39 1.25
C HIS A 316 -9.11 20.93 1.73
N SER A 317 -8.98 19.99 0.79
CA SER A 317 -8.92 18.55 1.08
C SER A 317 -7.69 18.19 1.92
N LEU A 318 -6.50 18.65 1.53
CA LEU A 318 -5.26 18.34 2.25
C LEU A 318 -5.20 18.98 3.66
N LEU A 319 -5.75 20.18 3.84
CA LEU A 319 -5.86 20.79 5.17
C LEU A 319 -6.84 20.03 6.08
N ARG A 320 -7.95 19.53 5.54
CA ARG A 320 -8.86 18.65 6.28
C ARG A 320 -8.18 17.34 6.68
N TYR A 321 -7.39 16.75 5.78
CA TYR A 321 -6.56 15.59 6.11
C TYR A 321 -5.61 15.91 7.28
N LEU A 322 -4.87 17.02 7.23
CA LEU A 322 -3.94 17.41 8.31
C LEU A 322 -4.65 17.65 9.66
N ALA A 323 -5.87 18.21 9.63
CA ALA A 323 -6.67 18.44 10.82
C ALA A 323 -7.38 17.18 11.37
N ALA A 324 -7.37 16.07 10.62
CA ALA A 324 -8.04 14.83 11.01
C ALA A 324 -7.30 14.13 12.19
N PRO A 325 -8.02 13.35 13.01
CA PRO A 325 -7.39 12.59 14.09
C PRO A 325 -6.48 11.47 13.54
N ALA A 326 -5.52 11.03 14.36
CA ALA A 326 -4.54 9.99 13.98
C ALA A 326 -5.17 8.70 13.42
N GLN A 327 -6.37 8.32 13.87
CA GLN A 327 -7.10 7.17 13.34
C GLN A 327 -7.48 7.34 11.87
N ALA A 328 -7.86 8.55 11.46
CA ALA A 328 -8.17 8.85 10.06
C ALA A 328 -6.90 8.87 9.20
N HIS A 329 -5.78 9.36 9.74
CA HIS A 329 -4.48 9.25 9.06
C HIS A 329 -4.08 7.79 8.83
N HIS A 330 -4.27 6.94 9.84
CA HIS A 330 -3.97 5.53 9.73
C HIS A 330 -4.86 4.83 8.69
N ALA A 331 -6.16 5.13 8.68
CA ALA A 331 -7.08 4.59 7.68
C ALA A 331 -6.72 5.04 6.25
N ALA A 332 -6.37 6.32 6.08
CA ALA A 332 -5.89 6.84 4.79
C ALA A 332 -4.59 6.16 4.35
N TRP A 333 -3.63 5.96 5.27
CA TRP A 333 -2.36 5.27 4.98
C TRP A 333 -2.55 3.81 4.57
N GLN A 334 -3.50 3.10 5.18
CA GLN A 334 -3.85 1.74 4.77
C GLN A 334 -4.39 1.68 3.34
N ALA A 335 -5.10 2.73 2.91
CA ALA A 335 -5.65 2.83 1.57
C ALA A 335 -4.61 3.28 0.53
N ASP A 336 -3.86 4.32 0.88
CA ASP A 336 -2.85 4.99 0.08
C ASP A 336 -1.56 5.08 0.90
N PRO A 337 -0.55 4.23 0.62
CA PRO A 337 0.70 4.21 1.40
C PRO A 337 1.49 5.53 1.37
N GLN A 338 1.17 6.46 0.46
CA GLN A 338 1.78 7.79 0.42
C GLN A 338 1.10 8.77 1.41
N ALA A 339 -0.07 8.42 1.95
CA ALA A 339 -0.82 9.29 2.85
C ALA A 339 -0.08 9.48 4.17
N SER A 340 0.59 10.62 4.28
CA SER A 340 1.24 11.08 5.51
C SER A 340 1.11 12.59 5.67
N PRO A 341 1.17 13.12 6.91
CA PRO A 341 1.22 14.56 7.13
C PRO A 341 2.37 15.25 6.38
N ALA A 342 3.56 14.66 6.39
CA ALA A 342 4.72 15.17 5.65
C ALA A 342 4.45 15.28 4.14
N GLN A 343 3.81 14.27 3.54
CA GLN A 343 3.48 14.28 2.12
C GLN A 343 2.38 15.29 1.80
N ALA A 344 1.36 15.43 2.66
CA ALA A 344 0.32 16.45 2.49
C ALA A 344 0.89 17.87 2.55
N CYS A 345 1.84 18.12 3.47
CA CYS A 345 2.58 19.38 3.54
C CYS A 345 3.42 19.64 2.29
N TRP A 346 4.08 18.62 1.73
CA TRP A 346 4.81 18.74 0.47
C TRP A 346 3.89 19.19 -0.67
N TRP A 347 2.70 18.58 -0.79
CA TRP A 347 1.72 18.97 -1.79
C TRP A 347 1.25 20.41 -1.60
N LEU A 348 0.95 20.82 -0.36
CA LEU A 348 0.55 22.19 -0.04
C LEU A 348 1.66 23.20 -0.38
N ALA A 349 2.92 22.88 -0.09
CA ALA A 349 4.07 23.69 -0.41
C ALA A 349 4.25 23.86 -1.93
N TRP A 350 4.22 22.74 -2.67
CA TRP A 350 4.31 22.75 -4.14
C TRP A 350 3.19 23.58 -4.76
N MET A 351 1.93 23.37 -4.36
CA MET A 351 0.80 24.15 -4.88
C MET A 351 0.93 25.65 -4.55
N ALA A 352 1.41 26.01 -3.36
CA ALA A 352 1.63 27.40 -2.97
C ALA A 352 2.74 28.04 -3.81
N ARG A 353 3.85 27.33 -4.05
CA ARG A 353 4.94 27.81 -4.93
C ARG A 353 4.47 28.04 -6.36
N GLN A 354 3.68 27.11 -6.92
CA GLN A 354 3.11 27.25 -8.27
C GLN A 354 2.19 28.49 -8.41
N GLN A 355 1.60 28.95 -7.32
CA GLN A 355 0.77 30.16 -7.27
C GLN A 355 1.54 31.42 -6.87
N GLY A 356 2.86 31.33 -6.65
CA GLY A 356 3.70 32.44 -6.20
C GLY A 356 3.57 32.79 -4.71
N GLU A 357 2.87 31.97 -3.92
CA GLU A 357 2.67 32.16 -2.47
C GLU A 357 3.88 31.64 -1.68
N LEU A 358 5.08 32.19 -1.95
CA LEU A 358 6.35 31.62 -1.50
C LEU A 358 6.53 31.59 0.03
N GLU A 359 5.94 32.54 0.77
CA GLU A 359 5.96 32.53 2.25
C GLU A 359 5.14 31.37 2.81
N GLN A 360 3.93 31.19 2.31
CA GLN A 360 3.04 30.09 2.70
C GLN A 360 3.64 28.73 2.32
N ALA A 361 4.28 28.65 1.14
CA ALA A 361 4.98 27.44 0.72
C ALA A 361 6.07 27.04 1.73
N GLN A 362 6.86 28.00 2.21
CA GLN A 362 7.91 27.75 3.20
C GLN A 362 7.34 27.27 4.53
N VAL A 363 6.21 27.82 4.98
CA VAL A 363 5.53 27.37 6.21
C VAL A 363 5.17 25.89 6.11
N HIS A 364 4.56 25.47 5.00
CA HIS A 364 4.20 24.07 4.80
C HIS A 364 5.42 23.14 4.74
N VAL A 365 6.53 23.55 4.12
CA VAL A 365 7.78 22.78 4.16
C VAL A 365 8.22 22.56 5.61
N GLN A 366 8.27 23.62 6.41
CA GLN A 366 8.69 23.51 7.82
C GLN A 366 7.75 22.60 8.61
N GLU A 367 6.43 22.76 8.48
CA GLU A 367 5.44 21.88 9.11
C GLU A 367 5.67 20.40 8.76
N GLY A 368 5.88 20.08 7.48
CA GLY A 368 6.11 18.72 7.02
C GLY A 368 7.37 18.08 7.61
N LEU A 369 8.46 18.85 7.75
CA LEU A 369 9.75 18.36 8.24
C LEU A 369 9.72 17.85 9.70
N HIS A 370 8.73 18.25 10.50
CA HIS A 370 8.57 17.77 11.88
C HIS A 370 8.18 16.29 11.98
N SER A 371 7.53 15.75 10.93
CA SER A 371 7.00 14.37 10.91
C SER A 371 7.57 13.52 9.78
N ALA A 372 8.49 14.07 8.99
CA ALA A 372 9.04 13.40 7.82
C ALA A 372 10.00 12.26 8.18
N THR A 373 9.80 11.10 7.56
CA THR A 373 10.82 10.06 7.45
C THR A 373 12.03 10.56 6.63
N PRO A 374 13.20 9.90 6.68
CA PRO A 374 14.37 10.32 5.89
C PRO A 374 14.08 10.47 4.39
N LEU A 375 13.27 9.58 3.81
CA LEU A 375 12.88 9.65 2.40
C LEU A 375 11.99 10.86 2.10
N GLN A 376 10.98 11.11 2.94
CA GLN A 376 10.07 12.26 2.77
C GLN A 376 10.78 13.60 3.03
N ARG A 377 11.78 13.60 3.91
CA ARG A 377 12.59 14.77 4.23
C ARG A 377 13.30 15.29 2.99
N ALA A 378 13.91 14.42 2.19
CA ALA A 378 14.63 14.83 0.98
C ALA A 378 13.72 15.58 -0.02
N ALA A 379 12.50 15.11 -0.24
CA ALA A 379 11.53 15.78 -1.11
C ALA A 379 11.08 17.14 -0.57
N LEU A 380 10.86 17.26 0.75
CA LEU A 380 10.52 18.52 1.42
C LEU A 380 11.68 19.53 1.39
N GLU A 381 12.91 19.07 1.64
CA GLU A 381 14.10 19.91 1.57
C GLU A 381 14.34 20.43 0.15
N ALA A 382 14.17 19.56 -0.85
CA ALA A 382 14.27 19.94 -2.26
C ALA A 382 13.20 20.99 -2.65
N GLU A 383 11.96 20.83 -2.18
CA GLU A 383 10.91 21.84 -2.37
C GLU A 383 11.25 23.16 -1.65
N GLY A 384 11.86 23.11 -0.46
CA GLY A 384 12.42 24.27 0.22
C GLY A 384 13.50 25.00 -0.60
N VAL A 385 14.37 24.25 -1.28
CA VAL A 385 15.37 24.81 -2.20
C VAL A 385 14.69 25.49 -3.39
N GLU A 386 13.69 24.87 -4.01
CA GLU A 386 12.92 25.48 -5.11
C GLU A 386 12.28 26.81 -4.70
N ILE A 387 11.78 26.91 -3.46
CA ILE A 387 11.23 28.16 -2.90
C ILE A 387 12.32 29.22 -2.79
N LEU A 388 13.52 28.89 -2.27
CA LEU A 388 14.64 29.82 -2.17
C LEU A 388 15.12 30.30 -3.55
N LEU A 389 15.20 29.39 -4.53
CA LEU A 389 15.52 29.72 -5.91
C LEU A 389 14.47 30.66 -6.54
N ALA A 390 13.19 30.41 -6.29
CA ALA A 390 12.10 31.28 -6.76
C ALA A 390 12.15 32.70 -6.14
N ARG A 391 12.75 32.86 -4.96
CA ARG A 391 13.00 34.17 -4.32
C ARG A 391 14.29 34.85 -4.79
N GLY A 392 15.13 34.16 -5.56
CA GLY A 392 16.46 34.63 -5.92
C GLY A 392 17.48 34.58 -4.77
N GLU A 393 17.24 33.76 -3.74
CA GLU A 393 18.11 33.61 -2.58
C GLU A 393 19.21 32.55 -2.84
N TRP A 394 20.08 32.79 -3.83
CA TRP A 394 21.05 31.80 -4.35
C TRP A 394 21.98 31.21 -3.28
N VAL A 395 22.49 32.04 -2.37
CA VAL A 395 23.41 31.60 -1.32
C VAL A 395 22.71 30.68 -0.32
N ALA A 396 21.49 31.04 0.08
CA ALA A 396 20.69 30.22 0.98
C ALA A 396 20.30 28.89 0.31
N ALA A 397 19.95 28.92 -0.99
CA ALA A 397 19.68 27.71 -1.77
C ALA A 397 20.90 26.79 -1.81
N ALA A 398 22.10 27.31 -2.12
CA ALA A 398 23.34 26.54 -2.13
C ALA A 398 23.66 25.92 -0.75
N GLN A 399 23.46 26.67 0.33
CA GLN A 399 23.64 26.18 1.71
C GLN A 399 22.64 25.06 2.04
N ALA A 400 21.37 25.22 1.66
CA ALA A 400 20.34 24.21 1.85
C ALA A 400 20.65 22.92 1.08
N ILE A 401 21.08 23.01 -0.18
CA ILE A 401 21.55 21.87 -0.98
C ILE A 401 22.75 21.16 -0.31
N GLY A 402 23.65 21.95 0.28
CA GLY A 402 24.79 21.44 1.05
C GLY A 402 24.36 20.65 2.29
N ALA A 403 23.24 21.02 2.92
CA ALA A 403 22.70 20.41 4.13
C ALA A 403 21.80 19.19 3.87
N MET A 404 21.29 19.02 2.65
CA MET A 404 20.49 17.84 2.28
C MET A 404 21.29 16.54 2.49
N GLN A 405 20.60 15.52 3.00
CA GLN A 405 21.21 14.20 3.25
C GLN A 405 21.77 13.59 1.97
N ALA A 406 23.06 13.22 2.00
CA ALA A 406 23.76 12.67 0.84
C ALA A 406 24.95 11.78 1.24
N ASP A 407 24.86 11.13 2.40
CA ASP A 407 25.83 10.12 2.76
C ASP A 407 25.71 8.88 1.86
N SER A 408 26.68 7.96 1.95
CA SER A 408 26.71 6.74 1.14
C SER A 408 25.57 5.76 1.43
N GLN A 409 24.78 6.00 2.48
CA GLN A 409 23.61 5.21 2.87
C GLN A 409 22.30 5.89 2.45
N ALA A 410 22.35 7.09 1.86
CA ALA A 410 21.17 7.81 1.45
C ALA A 410 20.38 7.05 0.37
N PRO A 411 19.04 6.98 0.47
CA PRO A 411 18.21 6.39 -0.58
C PRO A 411 18.46 7.05 -1.94
N ALA A 412 18.41 6.28 -3.03
CA ALA A 412 18.63 6.78 -4.39
C ALA A 412 17.74 7.99 -4.75
N LEU A 413 16.51 8.02 -4.24
CA LEU A 413 15.59 9.14 -4.43
C LEU A 413 16.08 10.43 -3.75
N ALA A 414 16.69 10.34 -2.57
CA ALA A 414 17.22 11.52 -1.87
C ALA A 414 18.40 12.14 -2.63
N LEU A 415 19.27 11.29 -3.19
CA LEU A 415 20.35 11.74 -4.08
C LEU A 415 19.81 12.36 -5.37
N SER A 416 18.80 11.74 -5.99
CA SER A 416 18.11 12.26 -7.18
C SER A 416 17.55 13.66 -6.93
N GLU A 417 16.84 13.87 -5.82
CA GLU A 417 16.30 15.18 -5.44
C GLU A 417 17.40 16.23 -5.25
N ARG A 418 18.48 15.89 -4.54
CA ARG A 418 19.62 16.80 -4.34
C ARG A 418 20.27 17.21 -5.66
N LEU A 419 20.50 16.25 -6.57
CA LEU A 419 21.07 16.50 -7.88
C LEU A 419 20.14 17.35 -8.74
N ARG A 420 18.83 17.10 -8.69
CA ARG A 420 17.81 17.89 -9.41
C ARG A 420 17.84 19.36 -9.00
N VAL A 421 17.81 19.68 -7.70
CA VAL A 421 17.84 21.09 -7.26
C VAL A 421 19.21 21.74 -7.43
N SER A 422 20.29 20.94 -7.44
CA SER A 422 21.63 21.41 -7.83
C SER A 422 21.70 21.80 -9.31
N ALA A 423 21.08 20.99 -10.18
CA ALA A 423 20.95 21.31 -11.60
C ALA A 423 20.13 22.59 -11.81
N ARG A 424 19.03 22.76 -11.05
CA ARG A 424 18.20 23.96 -11.10
C ARG A 424 18.94 25.22 -10.66
N LEU A 425 19.76 25.14 -9.60
CA LEU A 425 20.63 26.25 -9.20
C LEU A 425 21.63 26.60 -10.32
N ALA A 426 22.32 25.59 -10.87
CA ALA A 426 23.30 25.80 -11.95
C ALA A 426 22.66 26.47 -13.19
N GLU A 427 21.48 26.02 -13.59
CA GLU A 427 20.69 26.61 -14.68
C GLU A 427 20.41 28.09 -14.43
N LEU A 428 19.86 28.43 -13.26
CA LEU A 428 19.48 29.80 -12.91
C LEU A 428 20.70 30.73 -12.76
N THR A 429 21.88 30.17 -12.45
CA THR A 429 23.15 30.92 -12.44
C THR A 429 23.87 30.98 -13.79
N GLY A 430 23.33 30.33 -14.82
CA GLY A 430 23.87 30.34 -16.19
C GLY A 430 24.95 29.29 -16.50
N ASP A 431 25.20 28.34 -15.60
CA ASP A 431 26.12 27.21 -15.82
C ASP A 431 25.38 26.02 -16.43
N LEU A 432 25.00 26.17 -17.69
CA LEU A 432 24.23 25.18 -18.45
C LEU A 432 24.92 23.81 -18.57
N PRO A 433 26.26 23.71 -18.81
CA PRO A 433 26.94 22.42 -18.84
C PRO A 433 26.84 21.63 -17.53
N THR A 434 27.02 22.31 -16.39
CA THR A 434 26.86 21.69 -15.07
C THR A 434 25.41 21.29 -14.81
N ALA A 435 24.45 22.16 -15.18
CA ALA A 435 23.03 21.87 -15.05
C ALA A 435 22.63 20.59 -15.80
N LEU A 436 23.06 20.43 -17.04
CA LEU A 436 22.80 19.23 -17.86
C LEU A 436 23.36 17.96 -17.21
N SER A 437 24.64 17.98 -16.81
CA SER A 437 25.31 16.82 -16.19
C SER A 437 24.60 16.37 -14.90
N LEU A 438 24.22 17.34 -14.06
CA LEU A 438 23.50 17.08 -12.82
C LEU A 438 22.08 16.57 -13.08
N ALA A 439 21.35 17.14 -14.04
CA ALA A 439 20.00 16.71 -14.39
C ALA A 439 19.99 15.29 -14.98
N GLN A 440 20.96 14.95 -15.83
CA GLN A 440 21.15 13.58 -16.34
C GLN A 440 21.39 12.59 -15.20
N SER A 441 22.25 12.95 -14.24
CA SER A 441 22.56 12.11 -13.08
C SER A 441 21.39 11.99 -12.09
N ALA A 442 20.49 12.97 -12.08
CA ALA A 442 19.29 12.97 -11.24
C ALA A 442 18.18 12.05 -11.76
N CYS A 443 18.21 11.65 -13.04
CA CYS A 443 17.12 10.89 -13.65
C CYS A 443 16.99 9.48 -13.09
N LEU A 444 15.77 9.14 -12.66
CA LEU A 444 15.36 7.81 -12.23
C LEU A 444 14.08 7.42 -12.99
N ALA A 445 13.92 6.13 -13.28
CA ALA A 445 12.72 5.64 -13.96
C ALA A 445 11.46 5.98 -13.15
N GLY A 446 10.48 6.59 -13.83
CA GLY A 446 9.20 7.00 -13.22
C GLY A 446 9.25 8.27 -12.36
N HIS A 447 10.38 8.98 -12.33
CA HIS A 447 10.53 10.23 -11.59
C HIS A 447 10.44 11.45 -12.52
N ASP A 448 9.28 12.10 -12.51
CA ASP A 448 8.90 13.14 -13.48
C ASP A 448 9.74 14.42 -13.38
N ALA A 449 10.06 14.88 -12.16
CA ALA A 449 10.67 16.19 -11.98
C ALA A 449 12.10 16.31 -12.56
N PRO A 450 13.02 15.35 -12.33
CA PRO A 450 14.33 15.37 -13.02
C PRO A 450 14.22 15.21 -14.53
N ALA A 451 13.33 14.33 -15.01
CA ALA A 451 13.15 14.09 -16.45
C ALA A 451 12.66 15.36 -17.17
N ALA A 452 11.72 16.09 -16.56
CA ALA A 452 11.21 17.36 -17.09
C ALA A 452 12.31 18.42 -17.13
N LEU A 453 13.09 18.55 -16.05
CA LEU A 453 14.21 19.48 -15.98
C LEU A 453 15.26 19.18 -17.07
N LEU A 454 15.66 17.91 -17.21
CA LEU A 454 16.62 17.50 -18.23
C LEU A 454 16.13 17.88 -19.63
N ALA A 455 14.87 17.55 -19.95
CA ALA A 455 14.33 17.84 -21.26
C ALA A 455 14.28 19.35 -21.55
N MET A 456 13.88 20.17 -20.55
CA MET A 456 13.91 21.63 -20.68
C MET A 456 15.31 22.17 -20.92
N LEU A 457 16.32 21.68 -20.18
CA LEU A 457 17.71 22.10 -20.33
C LEU A 457 18.28 21.73 -21.69
N GLU A 458 17.96 20.54 -22.21
CA GLU A 458 18.40 20.11 -23.53
C GLU A 458 17.75 20.94 -24.65
N ILE A 459 16.47 21.30 -24.51
CA ILE A 459 15.78 22.24 -25.40
C ILE A 459 16.50 23.59 -25.37
N GLN A 460 16.77 24.14 -24.18
CA GLN A 460 17.48 25.41 -24.03
C GLN A 460 18.90 25.38 -24.63
N ALA A 461 19.60 24.25 -24.51
CA ALA A 461 20.93 24.05 -25.07
C ALA A 461 20.94 23.84 -26.59
N GLY A 462 19.77 23.74 -27.24
CA GLY A 462 19.67 23.39 -28.66
C GLY A 462 20.14 21.96 -28.96
N GLN A 463 20.18 21.08 -27.95
CA GLN A 463 20.66 19.71 -28.04
C GLN A 463 19.54 18.71 -28.36
N VAL A 464 18.41 19.17 -28.90
CA VAL A 464 17.24 18.34 -29.16
C VAL A 464 17.12 18.01 -30.63
N ASP A 465 17.07 16.70 -30.91
CA ASP A 465 16.66 16.13 -32.18
C ASP A 465 15.40 15.27 -31.97
N GLU A 466 14.82 14.77 -33.06
CA GLU A 466 13.59 13.96 -33.03
C GLU A 466 13.72 12.72 -32.11
N ALA A 467 14.87 12.03 -32.14
CA ALA A 467 15.11 10.84 -31.35
C ALA A 467 15.13 11.13 -29.84
N ARG A 468 15.76 12.25 -29.44
CA ARG A 468 15.81 12.71 -28.05
C ARG A 468 14.47 13.23 -27.57
N LEU A 469 13.73 13.94 -28.43
CA LEU A 469 12.36 14.36 -28.16
C LEU A 469 11.46 13.13 -27.91
N GLN A 470 11.61 12.09 -28.73
CA GLN A 470 10.91 10.81 -28.55
C GLN A 470 11.31 10.11 -27.24
N HIS A 471 12.59 10.14 -26.89
CA HIS A 471 13.07 9.61 -25.62
C HIS A 471 12.44 10.34 -24.41
N HIS A 472 12.46 11.68 -24.40
CA HIS A 472 11.86 12.46 -23.31
C HIS A 472 10.35 12.26 -23.20
N HIS A 473 9.65 12.22 -24.33
CA HIS A 473 8.21 11.93 -24.35
C HIS A 473 7.89 10.56 -23.73
N GLN A 474 8.75 9.55 -23.95
CA GLN A 474 8.60 8.21 -23.36
C GLN A 474 8.97 8.18 -21.88
N SER A 475 9.98 8.94 -21.47
CA SER A 475 10.50 8.98 -20.09
C SER A 475 9.60 9.77 -19.14
N LEU A 476 8.94 10.83 -19.62
CA LEU A 476 7.98 11.62 -18.83
C LEU A 476 6.68 10.83 -18.63
N ALA A 477 6.26 10.60 -17.39
CA ALA A 477 4.96 9.99 -17.12
C ALA A 477 3.81 11.01 -17.26
N GLY A 478 4.05 12.29 -16.93
CA GLY A 478 3.02 13.34 -16.99
C GLY A 478 2.13 13.34 -15.75
N GLN A 479 2.73 13.15 -14.57
CA GLN A 479 2.08 13.00 -13.28
C GLN A 479 1.55 14.33 -12.71
N PHE A 480 2.00 15.47 -13.23
CA PHE A 480 1.57 16.81 -12.82
C PHE A 480 1.13 17.61 -14.06
N PHE A 481 0.27 18.63 -13.91
CA PHE A 481 -0.28 19.35 -15.06
C PHE A 481 0.79 20.04 -15.92
N ASP A 482 1.92 20.43 -15.32
CA ASP A 482 3.08 21.06 -15.96
C ASP A 482 3.98 20.04 -16.67
N THR A 483 4.27 18.89 -16.05
CA THR A 483 5.01 17.81 -16.73
C THR A 483 4.18 17.17 -17.84
N LEU A 484 2.86 17.09 -17.66
CA LEU A 484 1.91 16.67 -18.69
C LEU A 484 1.88 17.68 -19.84
N ALA A 485 1.89 18.99 -19.56
CA ALA A 485 1.97 20.03 -20.57
C ALA A 485 3.24 19.90 -21.41
N LEU A 486 4.40 19.72 -20.77
CA LEU A 486 5.67 19.49 -21.45
C LEU A 486 5.63 18.25 -22.34
N LYS A 487 5.09 17.14 -21.82
CA LYS A 487 4.91 15.90 -22.57
C LYS A 487 4.05 16.10 -23.82
N TRP A 488 2.94 16.85 -23.73
CA TRP A 488 2.09 17.12 -24.89
C TRP A 488 2.72 18.10 -25.87
N LEU A 489 3.46 19.10 -25.42
CA LEU A 489 4.25 19.95 -26.32
C LEU A 489 5.22 19.11 -27.14
N MET A 490 5.93 18.17 -26.51
CA MET A 490 6.79 17.21 -27.22
C MET A 490 6.02 16.35 -28.21
N ALA A 491 4.86 15.82 -27.81
CA ALA A 491 4.00 15.01 -28.67
C ALA A 491 3.55 15.77 -29.93
N ARG A 492 3.26 17.08 -29.80
CA ARG A 492 2.90 17.94 -30.93
C ARG A 492 4.03 18.05 -31.94
N GLU A 493 5.25 18.30 -31.46
CA GLU A 493 6.43 18.41 -32.34
C GLU A 493 6.75 17.08 -33.03
N LEU A 494 6.43 15.95 -32.39
CA LEU A 494 6.56 14.59 -32.95
C LEU A 494 5.40 14.18 -33.87
N GLY A 495 4.38 15.02 -34.07
CA GLY A 495 3.19 14.68 -34.86
C GLY A 495 2.33 13.56 -34.27
N LEU A 496 2.41 13.34 -32.95
CA LEU A 496 1.60 12.33 -32.25
C LEU A 496 0.15 12.81 -32.04
N PRO A 497 -0.80 11.88 -31.83
CA PRO A 497 -2.20 12.23 -31.58
C PRO A 497 -2.37 13.19 -30.39
N TRP A 498 -3.22 14.20 -30.57
CA TRP A 498 -3.54 15.18 -29.53
C TRP A 498 -4.74 14.72 -28.68
N PRO A 499 -4.68 14.82 -27.34
CA PRO A 499 -5.77 14.42 -26.46
C PRO A 499 -6.90 15.46 -26.51
N LEU A 500 -8.14 14.97 -26.46
CA LEU A 500 -9.32 15.85 -26.49
C LEU A 500 -9.69 16.43 -25.11
N ASP A 501 -9.20 15.82 -24.03
CA ASP A 501 -9.63 16.12 -22.66
C ASP A 501 -8.44 16.30 -21.72
N LEU A 502 -7.94 17.54 -21.64
CA LEU A 502 -6.83 17.93 -20.76
C LEU A 502 -7.33 18.78 -19.59
N PRO A 503 -6.67 18.71 -18.41
CA PRO A 503 -6.95 19.63 -17.33
C PRO A 503 -6.81 21.09 -17.79
N PRO A 504 -7.67 22.02 -17.32
CA PRO A 504 -7.58 23.43 -17.69
C PRO A 504 -6.20 24.05 -17.44
N ALA A 505 -5.53 23.66 -16.34
CA ALA A 505 -4.18 24.13 -16.03
C ALA A 505 -3.14 23.65 -17.07
N THR A 506 -3.26 22.42 -17.56
CA THR A 506 -2.43 21.92 -18.67
C THR A 506 -2.72 22.68 -19.96
N GLN A 507 -3.99 22.93 -20.28
CA GLN A 507 -4.37 23.71 -21.47
C GLN A 507 -3.78 25.13 -21.44
N ALA A 508 -3.79 25.79 -20.29
CA ALA A 508 -3.24 27.13 -20.12
C ALA A 508 -1.73 27.21 -20.44
N LEU A 509 -0.97 26.13 -20.22
CA LEU A 509 0.47 26.09 -20.48
C LEU A 509 0.82 25.77 -21.94
N ILE A 510 -0.09 25.13 -22.69
CA ILE A 510 0.18 24.65 -24.06
C ILE A 510 -0.62 25.40 -25.13
N ALA A 511 -1.53 26.29 -24.73
CA ALA A 511 -2.29 27.11 -25.66
C ALA A 511 -1.32 27.90 -26.57
N PRO A 512 -1.55 27.93 -27.89
CA PRO A 512 -0.75 28.79 -28.77
C PRO A 512 -0.89 30.24 -28.29
N PRO A 513 0.16 31.06 -28.39
CA PRO A 513 0.04 32.48 -28.09
C PRO A 513 -1.10 33.04 -28.94
N VAL A 514 -2.06 33.72 -28.29
CA VAL A 514 -3.13 34.42 -29.00
C VAL A 514 -2.43 35.36 -29.96
N SER A 515 -2.63 35.15 -31.27
CA SER A 515 -2.22 36.12 -32.28
C SER A 515 -2.96 37.41 -31.96
N VAL A 516 -2.24 38.38 -31.42
CA VAL A 516 -2.70 39.75 -31.35
C VAL A 516 -2.58 40.26 -32.78
N ASP A 517 -3.63 40.03 -33.57
CA ASP A 517 -3.78 40.59 -34.92
C ASP A 517 -3.84 42.13 -34.86
#